data_AF-A0A941VPH9-F1
#
_entry.id   AF-A0A941VPH9-F1
#
_cell.length_a   1.000
_cell.length_b   1.000
_cell.length_c   1.000
_cell.angle_alpha   90.00
_cell.angle_beta   90.00
_cell.angle_gamma   90.00
#
_symmetry.space_group_name_H-M   'P 1'
#
loop_
_entity.id
_entity.type
_entity.pdbx_description
1 polymer ?
#
loop_
_entity_poly.entity_id
_entity_poly.type
_entity_poly.pdbx_seq_one_letter_code
_entity_poly.pdbx_strand_id
1 'polypeptide(L)'
;MGISDDWGTAIAIQAMVYGNLSPEAGTGVVFTHNPRWSGDVLKLCGDFTTANQGEDVVSGLVRTMPISLFQQDIEMRETDVTLETHFPEIYRELKRWAHALIDDHGWSPQEIEFTFEGPSAADLYMLQTRDMAIRESPKVLTFDFEAPPHDRLLGHGIGVSGGAMSGRLVFSLEEIEAWRVREPTTRLILARADTVPDDIREINAADGLLTERGGLTSHAAVVAHRLGKTCVAGCANLVCNERDKTCTFPAAVMRSGDPISIDGQEGSVYRGILRVKEA
;
A
#
# COMPACT_ATOMS: atom_id res chain seq x y z
N MET A 1 -19.20 10.53 9.26
CA MET A 1 -17.89 10.98 8.73
C MET A 1 -17.57 12.45 9.06
N GLY A 2 -18.42 13.21 9.76
CA GLY A 2 -18.06 14.59 10.18
C GLY A 2 -17.90 15.57 9.01
N ILE A 3 -18.51 15.28 7.87
CA ILE A 3 -18.50 16.12 6.66
C ILE A 3 -19.88 16.76 6.54
N SER A 4 -19.95 18.05 6.18
CA SER A 4 -21.21 18.77 6.02
C SER A 4 -21.89 18.41 4.71
N ASP A 5 -23.22 18.24 4.74
CA ASP A 5 -24.04 18.06 3.54
C ASP A 5 -24.09 19.33 2.67
N ASP A 6 -23.70 20.48 3.22
CA ASP A 6 -23.65 21.77 2.49
C ASP A 6 -22.41 21.90 1.58
N TRP A 7 -21.45 20.97 1.68
CA TRP A 7 -20.25 21.02 0.86
C TRP A 7 -20.51 20.46 -0.54
N GLY A 8 -20.23 21.28 -1.56
CA GLY A 8 -20.16 20.83 -2.95
C GLY A 8 -18.78 20.28 -3.32
N THR A 9 -18.65 19.76 -4.53
CA THR A 9 -17.35 19.36 -5.10
C THR A 9 -16.93 20.36 -6.18
N ALA A 10 -15.66 20.77 -6.16
CA ALA A 10 -15.09 21.61 -7.21
C ALA A 10 -14.77 20.77 -8.46
N ILE A 11 -14.67 21.44 -9.61
CA ILE A 11 -14.24 20.81 -10.87
C ILE A 11 -12.95 21.49 -11.31
N ALA A 12 -11.88 20.71 -11.46
CA ALA A 12 -10.63 21.15 -12.05
C ALA A 12 -10.57 20.74 -13.53
N ILE A 13 -10.23 21.68 -14.41
CA ILE A 13 -9.99 21.44 -15.83
C ILE A 13 -8.51 21.76 -16.09
N GLN A 14 -7.74 20.75 -16.50
CA GLN A 14 -6.28 20.84 -16.65
C GLN A 14 -5.86 20.38 -18.04
N ALA A 15 -4.73 20.90 -18.53
CA ALA A 15 -4.10 20.36 -19.74
C ALA A 15 -3.60 18.93 -19.48
N MET A 16 -3.83 18.04 -20.45
CA MET A 16 -3.43 16.63 -20.33
C MET A 16 -1.93 16.47 -20.53
N VAL A 17 -1.36 15.52 -19.78
CA VAL A 17 -0.01 14.98 -19.97
C VAL A 17 -0.08 13.46 -19.95
N TYR A 18 0.84 12.78 -20.62
CA TYR A 18 0.67 11.36 -20.91
C TYR A 18 1.85 10.48 -20.47
N GLY A 19 1.66 9.68 -19.41
CA GLY A 19 2.63 8.69 -18.95
C GLY A 19 2.73 7.43 -19.84
N ASN A 20 1.94 7.35 -20.91
CA ASN A 20 1.82 6.18 -21.78
C ASN A 20 2.23 6.43 -23.24
N LEU A 21 2.99 7.50 -23.52
CA LEU A 21 3.45 7.80 -24.89
C LEU A 21 4.56 6.86 -25.36
N SER A 22 5.39 6.39 -24.45
CA SER A 22 6.56 5.56 -24.75
C SER A 22 7.00 4.75 -23.53
N PRO A 23 7.92 3.79 -23.67
CA PRO A 23 8.56 3.11 -22.55
C PRO A 23 9.37 4.03 -21.62
N GLU A 24 9.72 5.24 -22.09
CA GLU A 24 10.44 6.25 -21.31
C GLU A 24 9.50 7.30 -20.68
N ALA A 25 8.20 7.19 -20.93
CA ALA A 25 7.16 7.94 -20.24
C ALA A 25 6.62 7.13 -19.07
N GLY A 26 6.05 7.80 -18.08
CA GLY A 26 5.46 7.13 -16.92
C GLY A 26 4.71 8.08 -15.99
N THR A 27 4.21 7.51 -14.91
CA THR A 27 3.41 8.21 -13.91
C THR A 27 3.57 7.54 -12.57
N GLY A 28 3.33 8.28 -11.50
CA GLY A 28 3.46 7.75 -10.16
C GLY A 28 2.94 8.69 -9.09
N VAL A 29 3.01 8.17 -7.88
CA VAL A 29 2.71 8.89 -6.65
C VAL A 29 3.94 8.77 -5.75
N VAL A 30 4.44 9.91 -5.29
CA VAL A 30 5.59 9.99 -4.40
C VAL A 30 5.23 10.67 -3.10
N PHE A 31 5.58 10.02 -2.01
CA PHE A 31 5.61 10.58 -0.68
C PHE A 31 7.00 11.18 -0.42
N THR A 32 7.02 12.41 0.09
CA THR A 32 8.27 13.09 0.46
C THR A 32 9.00 12.42 1.62
N HIS A 33 8.26 11.67 2.44
CA HIS A 33 8.75 10.91 3.58
C HIS A 33 8.23 9.47 3.49
N ASN A 34 8.80 8.58 4.30
CA ASN A 34 8.28 7.22 4.37
C ASN A 34 6.92 7.23 5.11
N PRO A 35 5.83 6.75 4.50
CA PRO A 35 4.51 6.74 5.16
C PRO A 35 4.40 5.67 6.26
N ARG A 36 5.29 4.67 6.29
CA ARG A 36 5.21 3.53 7.23
C ARG A 36 5.68 3.88 8.63
N TRP A 37 6.63 4.80 8.79
CA TRP A 37 7.18 5.18 10.08
C TRP A 37 7.41 6.68 10.18
N SER A 38 7.15 7.23 11.37
CA SER A 38 7.37 8.64 11.68
C SER A 38 8.88 8.92 11.70
N GLY A 39 9.37 9.56 10.65
CA GLY A 39 10.74 10.06 10.59
C GLY A 39 10.78 11.40 9.88
N ASP A 40 11.63 12.29 10.39
CA ASP A 40 11.79 13.66 9.87
C ASP A 40 12.76 13.73 8.68
N VAL A 41 13.19 12.57 8.18
CA VAL A 41 14.17 12.49 7.09
C VAL A 41 13.44 12.41 5.76
N LEU A 42 13.62 13.44 4.94
CA LEU A 42 13.15 13.45 3.55
C LEU A 42 13.79 12.29 2.78
N LYS A 43 12.97 11.29 2.49
CA LYS A 43 13.31 10.12 1.67
C LYS A 43 12.12 9.79 0.81
N LEU A 44 12.27 10.00 -0.50
CA LEU A 44 11.22 9.74 -1.46
C LEU A 44 10.85 8.25 -1.47
N CYS A 45 9.57 7.97 -1.26
CA CYS A 45 8.98 6.64 -1.27
C CYS A 45 7.68 6.69 -2.07
N GLY A 46 7.27 5.60 -2.70
CA GLY A 46 6.01 5.58 -3.44
C GLY A 46 6.01 4.55 -4.55
N ASP A 47 5.18 4.78 -5.56
CA ASP A 47 5.02 3.88 -6.68
C ASP A 47 5.02 4.64 -7.99
N PHE A 48 5.69 4.08 -8.99
CA PHE A 48 5.57 4.54 -10.37
C PHE A 48 5.44 3.37 -11.34
N THR A 49 5.01 3.67 -12.55
CA THR A 49 4.95 2.73 -13.66
C THR A 49 5.33 3.46 -14.95
N THR A 50 5.89 2.74 -15.91
CA THR A 50 6.22 3.26 -17.25
C THR A 50 5.15 2.84 -18.25
N ALA A 51 4.99 3.60 -19.32
CA ALA A 51 4.05 3.32 -20.41
C ALA A 51 2.58 3.12 -19.96
N ASN A 52 2.17 3.76 -18.86
CA ASN A 52 0.85 3.58 -18.22
C ASN A 52 0.33 4.93 -17.69
N GLN A 53 -0.91 4.95 -17.19
CA GLN A 53 -1.58 6.14 -16.67
C GLN A 53 -1.85 6.04 -15.16
N GLY A 54 -2.20 7.17 -14.54
CA GLY A 54 -2.34 7.25 -13.08
C GLY A 54 -3.35 6.25 -12.49
N GLU A 55 -4.41 5.94 -13.26
CA GLU A 55 -5.40 4.92 -12.88
C GLU A 55 -4.80 3.52 -12.70
N ASP A 56 -3.77 3.18 -13.49
CA ASP A 56 -3.11 1.89 -13.43
C ASP A 56 -2.33 1.73 -12.12
N VAL A 57 -1.69 2.82 -11.65
CA VAL A 57 -0.96 2.85 -10.38
C VAL A 57 -1.90 2.56 -9.21
N VAL A 58 -3.06 3.20 -9.19
CA VAL A 58 -4.00 3.12 -8.05
C VAL A 58 -4.80 1.82 -8.07
N SER A 59 -5.20 1.34 -9.25
CA SER A 59 -5.98 0.11 -9.40
C SER A 59 -5.23 -1.15 -8.94
N GLY A 60 -3.90 -1.12 -8.95
CA GLY A 60 -3.07 -2.29 -8.64
C GLY A 60 -3.10 -3.36 -9.73
N LEU A 61 -3.69 -3.07 -10.90
CA LEU A 61 -3.73 -4.00 -12.04
C LEU A 61 -2.38 -4.09 -12.76
N VAL A 62 -1.56 -3.05 -12.66
CA VAL A 62 -0.17 -3.07 -13.15
C VAL A 62 0.79 -3.24 -11.99
N ARG A 63 1.92 -3.86 -12.30
CA ARG A 63 3.03 -3.94 -11.36
C ARG A 63 3.69 -2.56 -11.23
N THR A 64 3.70 -2.02 -10.03
CA THR A 64 4.38 -0.77 -9.73
C THR A 64 5.83 -1.00 -9.29
N MET A 65 6.67 -0.02 -9.59
CA MET A 65 8.08 0.02 -9.27
C MET A 65 8.33 1.05 -8.15
N PRO A 66 9.31 0.83 -7.27
CA PRO A 66 9.61 1.71 -6.16
C PRO A 66 10.30 3.00 -6.62
N ILE A 67 10.09 4.08 -5.89
CA ILE A 67 10.68 5.39 -6.21
C ILE A 67 12.19 5.40 -5.92
N SER A 68 12.64 4.80 -4.81
CA SER A 68 14.04 4.83 -4.38
C SER A 68 14.62 3.45 -4.10
N LEU A 69 15.95 3.35 -4.15
CA LEU A 69 16.70 2.14 -3.76
C LEU A 69 16.47 1.79 -2.29
N PHE A 70 16.39 2.81 -1.43
CA PHE A 70 16.09 2.63 -0.02
C PHE A 70 14.73 1.97 0.19
N GLN A 71 13.71 2.41 -0.55
CA GLN A 71 12.38 1.81 -0.50
C GLN A 71 12.42 0.36 -1.01
N GLN A 72 13.08 0.09 -2.13
CA GLN A 72 13.18 -1.25 -2.69
C GLN A 72 13.71 -2.29 -1.68
N ASP A 73 14.76 -1.92 -0.92
CA ASP A 73 15.40 -2.79 0.07
C ASP A 73 14.47 -3.10 1.24
N ILE A 74 13.86 -2.07 1.85
CA ILE A 74 12.97 -2.26 3.02
C ILE A 74 11.67 -3.00 2.67
N GLU A 75 11.21 -2.90 1.41
CA GLU A 75 9.99 -3.55 0.94
C GLU A 75 10.25 -4.91 0.27
N MET A 76 11.52 -5.35 0.21
CA MET A 76 11.96 -6.57 -0.47
C MET A 76 11.39 -6.71 -1.89
N ARG A 77 11.29 -5.60 -2.64
CA ARG A 77 10.69 -5.63 -3.98
C ARG A 77 11.61 -6.35 -4.96
N GLU A 78 11.11 -7.43 -5.55
CA GLU A 78 11.80 -8.24 -6.56
C GLU A 78 11.85 -7.57 -7.94
N THR A 79 12.43 -6.37 -8.05
CA THR A 79 12.60 -5.61 -9.29
C THR A 79 14.03 -5.14 -9.40
N ASP A 80 14.57 -4.95 -10.61
CA ASP A 80 15.85 -4.27 -10.84
C ASP A 80 15.66 -2.76 -11.12
N VAL A 81 14.41 -2.34 -11.24
CA VAL A 81 14.02 -1.00 -11.68
C VAL A 81 13.52 -0.18 -10.50
N THR A 82 14.13 1.00 -10.32
CA THR A 82 13.66 2.07 -9.42
C THR A 82 13.65 3.39 -10.18
N LEU A 83 12.85 4.36 -9.76
CA LEU A 83 12.84 5.68 -10.41
C LEU A 83 14.21 6.36 -10.24
N GLU A 84 14.80 6.24 -9.06
CA GLU A 84 16.14 6.76 -8.72
C GLU A 84 17.23 6.26 -9.66
N THR A 85 17.20 4.99 -10.09
CA THR A 85 18.23 4.42 -10.96
C THR A 85 17.93 4.55 -12.44
N HIS A 86 16.68 4.36 -12.86
CA HIS A 86 16.32 4.31 -14.28
C HIS A 86 15.93 5.68 -14.86
N PHE A 87 15.42 6.58 -14.02
CA PHE A 87 15.04 7.94 -14.41
C PHE A 87 15.68 8.97 -13.46
N PRO A 88 17.02 9.06 -13.42
CA PRO A 88 17.74 9.83 -12.42
C PRO A 88 17.53 11.35 -12.54
N GLU A 89 17.15 11.87 -13.71
CA GLU A 89 16.76 13.27 -13.86
C GLU A 89 15.40 13.54 -13.23
N ILE A 90 14.41 12.70 -13.54
CA ILE A 90 13.07 12.75 -12.95
C ILE A 90 13.14 12.66 -11.42
N TYR A 91 13.87 11.69 -10.89
CA TYR A 91 14.02 11.52 -9.44
C TYR A 91 14.68 12.72 -8.76
N ARG A 92 15.74 13.28 -9.35
CA ARG A 92 16.40 14.48 -8.80
C ARG A 92 15.48 15.69 -8.80
N GLU A 93 14.66 15.83 -9.84
CA GLU A 93 13.70 16.92 -9.95
C GLU A 93 12.56 16.79 -8.95
N LEU A 94 12.00 15.58 -8.76
CA LEU A 94 11.04 15.30 -7.68
C LEU A 94 11.62 15.62 -6.31
N LYS A 95 12.91 15.28 -6.07
CA LYS A 95 13.59 15.61 -4.82
C LYS A 95 13.75 17.11 -4.63
N ARG A 96 14.06 17.84 -5.70
CA ARG A 96 14.10 19.32 -5.69
C ARG A 96 12.74 19.91 -5.33
N TRP A 97 11.65 19.39 -5.90
CA TRP A 97 10.30 19.80 -5.54
C TRP A 97 9.99 19.52 -4.07
N ALA A 98 10.31 18.33 -3.57
CA ALA A 98 10.11 17.97 -2.17
C ALA A 98 10.82 18.94 -1.20
N HIS A 99 12.10 19.25 -1.46
CA HIS A 99 12.84 20.24 -0.67
C HIS A 99 12.22 21.64 -0.77
N ALA A 100 11.81 22.08 -1.96
CA ALA A 100 11.16 23.39 -2.11
C ALA A 100 9.85 23.47 -1.31
N LEU A 101 9.01 22.44 -1.35
CA LEU A 101 7.74 22.43 -0.62
C LEU A 101 7.94 22.41 0.91
N ILE A 102 8.90 21.63 1.40
CA ILE A 102 9.09 21.43 2.83
C ILE A 102 10.03 22.46 3.44
N ASP A 103 11.24 22.61 2.89
CA ASP A 103 12.29 23.44 3.50
C ASP A 103 12.07 24.92 3.19
N ASP A 104 11.68 25.26 1.95
CA ASP A 104 11.52 26.67 1.55
C ASP A 104 10.12 27.21 1.91
N HIS A 105 9.06 26.43 1.70
CA HIS A 105 7.68 26.86 1.98
C HIS A 105 7.16 26.46 3.36
N GLY A 106 7.88 25.61 4.10
CA GLY A 106 7.52 25.19 5.44
C GLY A 106 6.28 24.29 5.51
N TRP A 107 5.95 23.58 4.42
CA TRP A 107 4.79 22.69 4.40
C TRP A 107 5.08 21.38 5.13
N SER A 108 4.01 20.74 5.60
CA SER A 108 4.06 19.34 6.07
C SER A 108 4.60 18.42 4.97
N PRO A 109 5.09 17.22 5.33
CA PRO A 109 5.35 16.16 4.36
C PRO A 109 4.21 16.02 3.34
N GLN A 110 4.57 16.00 2.06
CA GLN A 110 3.64 15.98 0.93
C GLN A 110 3.56 14.62 0.23
N GLU A 111 2.37 14.30 -0.26
CA GLU A 111 2.07 13.27 -1.26
C GLU A 111 1.89 14.01 -2.60
N ILE A 112 2.68 13.64 -3.60
CA ILE A 112 2.75 14.28 -4.91
C ILE A 112 2.38 13.26 -5.99
N GLU A 113 1.38 13.58 -6.80
CA GLU A 113 1.07 12.84 -8.02
C GLU A 113 1.80 13.49 -9.19
N PHE A 114 2.48 12.68 -10.00
CA PHE A 114 3.31 13.16 -11.09
C PHE A 114 3.20 12.29 -12.33
N THR A 115 3.49 12.89 -13.47
CA THR A 115 3.60 12.22 -14.77
C THR A 115 4.81 12.77 -15.51
N PHE A 116 5.53 11.91 -16.23
CA PHE A 116 6.62 12.31 -17.11
C PHE A 116 6.39 11.76 -18.52
N GLU A 117 6.55 12.61 -19.54
CA GLU A 117 6.35 12.24 -20.95
C GLU A 117 7.65 11.73 -21.62
N GLY A 118 8.78 11.88 -20.92
CA GLY A 118 10.12 11.47 -21.32
C GLY A 118 11.07 11.45 -20.11
N PRO A 119 12.33 11.04 -20.29
CA PRO A 119 13.24 10.78 -19.18
C PRO A 119 13.89 12.05 -18.60
N SER A 120 13.66 13.23 -19.20
CA SER A 120 14.30 14.49 -18.79
C SER A 120 13.47 15.26 -17.76
N ALA A 121 14.12 16.09 -16.95
CA ALA A 121 13.42 16.92 -15.98
C ALA A 121 12.40 17.91 -16.60
N ALA A 122 12.59 18.29 -17.87
CA ALA A 122 11.67 19.17 -18.59
C ALA A 122 10.36 18.47 -18.97
N ASP A 123 10.36 17.14 -19.00
CA ASP A 123 9.19 16.32 -19.34
C ASP A 123 8.40 15.91 -18.08
N LEU A 124 8.81 16.35 -16.89
CA LEU A 124 8.18 16.01 -15.62
C LEU A 124 7.12 17.06 -15.23
N TYR A 125 5.94 16.58 -14.86
CA TYR A 125 4.79 17.40 -14.48
C TYR A 125 4.28 17.00 -13.10
N MET A 126 4.09 18.00 -12.22
CA MET A 126 3.36 17.85 -10.97
C MET A 126 1.87 18.01 -11.25
N LEU A 127 1.07 17.00 -10.92
CA LEU A 127 -0.36 17.01 -11.17
C LEU A 127 -1.15 17.39 -9.92
N GLN A 128 -0.73 16.86 -8.78
CA GLN A 128 -1.36 17.13 -7.49
C GLN A 128 -0.31 17.10 -6.39
N THR A 129 -0.50 17.90 -5.35
CA THR A 129 0.19 17.77 -4.07
C THR A 129 -0.80 17.95 -2.93
N ARG A 130 -0.61 17.22 -1.85
CA ARG A 130 -1.40 17.35 -0.62
C ARG A 130 -0.60 16.91 0.59
N ASP A 131 -1.04 17.31 1.77
CA ASP A 131 -0.46 16.82 3.01
C ASP A 131 -0.55 15.30 3.10
N MET A 132 0.58 14.67 3.45
CA MET A 132 0.62 13.27 3.78
C MET A 132 -0.19 13.04 5.06
N ALA A 133 -0.99 11.98 5.06
CA ALA A 133 -1.45 11.41 6.30
C ALA A 133 -0.27 10.68 6.97
N ILE A 134 0.48 11.39 7.81
CA ILE A 134 1.58 10.80 8.56
C ILE A 134 0.99 9.97 9.71
N ARG A 135 1.52 8.77 9.88
CA ARG A 135 1.18 7.88 10.98
C ARG A 135 1.54 8.52 12.33
N GLU A 136 0.54 8.91 13.11
CA GLU A 136 0.70 9.08 14.56
C GLU A 136 0.85 7.67 15.16
N SER A 137 2.06 7.30 15.59
CA SER A 137 2.38 5.96 16.07
C SER A 137 1.51 5.54 17.28
N PRO A 138 0.51 4.66 17.12
CA PRO A 138 -0.02 3.94 18.26
C PRO A 138 0.96 2.81 18.58
N LYS A 139 0.97 2.33 19.83
CA LYS A 139 1.69 1.12 20.25
C LYS A 139 1.64 0.04 19.17
N VAL A 140 2.77 -0.23 18.54
CA VAL A 140 2.82 -1.17 17.43
C VAL A 140 3.03 -2.56 17.98
N LEU A 141 2.19 -3.49 17.55
CA LEU A 141 2.41 -4.90 17.86
C LEU A 141 3.44 -5.48 16.91
N THR A 142 4.32 -6.32 17.43
CA THR A 142 5.28 -7.15 16.68
C THR A 142 5.03 -8.61 17.03
N PHE A 143 5.45 -9.53 16.16
CA PHE A 143 5.36 -10.94 16.51
C PHE A 143 6.37 -11.31 17.60
N ASP A 144 5.93 -12.16 18.53
CA ASP A 144 6.75 -12.62 19.65
C ASP A 144 7.47 -13.93 19.30
N PHE A 145 8.54 -13.80 18.53
CA PHE A 145 9.51 -14.86 18.27
C PHE A 145 10.94 -14.27 18.25
N GLU A 146 11.94 -15.07 18.63
CA GLU A 146 13.35 -14.68 18.50
C GLU A 146 13.85 -14.75 17.05
N ALA A 147 13.30 -15.68 16.27
CA ALA A 147 13.57 -15.82 14.84
C ALA A 147 12.27 -16.16 14.09
N PRO A 148 12.08 -15.65 12.85
CA PRO A 148 10.89 -15.92 12.06
C PRO A 148 10.70 -17.43 11.82
N PRO A 149 9.49 -17.99 12.04
CA PRO A 149 9.21 -19.39 11.76
C PRO A 149 9.12 -19.62 10.25
N HIS A 150 10.26 -19.97 9.63
CA HIS A 150 10.37 -20.19 8.18
C HIS A 150 9.41 -21.27 7.64
N ASP A 151 9.07 -22.28 8.45
CA ASP A 151 8.12 -23.34 8.11
C ASP A 151 6.65 -22.87 8.04
N ARG A 152 6.38 -21.69 8.60
CA ARG A 152 5.04 -21.06 8.62
C ARG A 152 4.94 -19.84 7.73
N LEU A 153 6.06 -19.32 7.21
CA LEU A 153 6.07 -18.19 6.28
C LEU A 153 5.37 -18.61 4.98
N LEU A 154 4.31 -17.90 4.64
CA LEU A 154 3.53 -18.13 3.42
C LEU A 154 4.00 -17.25 2.26
N GLY A 155 4.40 -16.02 2.59
CA GLY A 155 4.83 -15.04 1.61
C GLY A 155 5.18 -13.70 2.24
N HIS A 156 5.51 -12.75 1.38
CA HIS A 156 5.85 -11.38 1.72
C HIS A 156 5.21 -10.44 0.69
N GLY A 157 4.69 -9.32 1.17
CA GLY A 157 4.15 -8.24 0.36
C GLY A 157 4.61 -6.89 0.87
N ILE A 158 3.92 -5.83 0.48
CA ILE A 158 4.17 -4.46 0.89
C ILE A 158 3.40 -4.20 2.19
N GLY A 159 4.11 -4.07 3.31
CA GLY A 159 3.52 -3.60 4.56
C GLY A 159 2.99 -2.16 4.44
N VAL A 160 1.69 -1.96 4.57
CA VAL A 160 1.08 -0.64 4.40
C VAL A 160 0.84 0.04 5.75
N SER A 161 0.12 -0.63 6.64
CA SER A 161 -0.40 -0.03 7.87
C SER A 161 -0.66 -1.07 8.95
N GLY A 162 -0.66 -0.64 10.20
CA GLY A 162 -0.80 -1.53 11.37
C GLY A 162 0.49 -2.29 11.68
N GLY A 163 0.44 -3.16 12.69
CA GLY A 163 1.55 -4.04 13.08
C GLY A 163 1.17 -5.51 12.95
N ALA A 164 1.88 -6.38 13.66
CA ALA A 164 1.58 -7.79 13.74
C ALA A 164 0.15 -8.05 14.23
N MET A 165 -0.59 -8.85 13.47
CA MET A 165 -1.96 -9.25 13.77
C MET A 165 -2.14 -10.74 13.44
N SER A 166 -2.89 -11.44 14.28
CA SER A 166 -3.33 -12.81 14.02
C SER A 166 -4.85 -12.89 14.09
N GLY A 167 -5.44 -13.61 13.14
CA GLY A 167 -6.88 -13.69 13.00
C GLY A 167 -7.30 -14.85 12.08
N ARG A 168 -8.53 -14.77 11.58
CA ARG A 168 -9.07 -15.71 10.60
C ARG A 168 -9.20 -15.06 9.23
N LEU A 169 -8.90 -15.84 8.20
CA LEU A 169 -9.07 -15.44 6.81
C LEU A 169 -10.55 -15.41 6.43
N VAL A 170 -11.01 -14.34 5.78
CA VAL A 170 -12.39 -14.18 5.31
C VAL A 170 -12.43 -13.55 3.91
N PHE A 171 -13.53 -13.77 3.18
CA PHE A 171 -13.66 -13.33 1.78
C PHE A 171 -14.94 -12.52 1.49
N SER A 172 -15.85 -12.35 2.45
CA SER A 172 -17.09 -11.58 2.20
C SER A 172 -17.63 -10.94 3.47
N LEU A 173 -18.50 -9.94 3.29
CA LEU A 173 -19.21 -9.31 4.40
C LEU A 173 -20.06 -10.32 5.19
N GLU A 174 -20.73 -11.24 4.49
CA GLU A 174 -21.54 -12.30 5.10
C GLU A 174 -20.69 -13.19 6.02
N GLU A 175 -19.47 -13.57 5.60
CA GLU A 175 -18.54 -14.32 6.44
C GLU A 175 -18.09 -13.53 7.66
N ILE A 176 -17.80 -12.24 7.46
CA ILE A 176 -17.42 -11.35 8.55
C ILE A 176 -18.52 -11.32 9.60
N GLU A 177 -19.76 -11.03 9.20
CA GLU A 177 -20.91 -10.98 10.10
C GLU A 177 -21.13 -12.30 10.84
N ALA A 178 -21.04 -13.45 10.14
CA ALA A 178 -21.16 -14.76 10.75
C ALA A 178 -20.06 -15.04 11.79
N TRP A 179 -18.81 -14.66 11.50
CA TRP A 179 -17.70 -14.82 12.44
C TRP A 179 -17.82 -13.89 13.64
N ARG A 180 -18.32 -12.66 13.48
CA ARG A 180 -18.55 -11.73 14.60
C ARG A 180 -19.56 -12.28 15.61
N VAL A 181 -20.53 -13.09 15.19
CA VAL A 181 -21.46 -13.77 16.09
C VAL A 181 -20.81 -14.97 16.79
N ARG A 182 -20.04 -15.76 16.04
CA ARG A 182 -19.44 -17.02 16.56
C ARG A 182 -18.24 -16.79 17.47
N GLU A 183 -17.36 -15.87 17.09
CA GLU A 183 -16.13 -15.54 17.80
C GLU A 183 -15.94 -14.01 17.82
N PRO A 184 -16.67 -13.28 18.69
CA PRO A 184 -16.72 -11.81 18.66
C PRO A 184 -15.37 -11.13 18.87
N THR A 185 -14.44 -11.80 19.55
CA THR A 185 -13.10 -11.29 19.88
C THR A 185 -12.05 -11.62 18.83
N THR A 186 -12.36 -12.50 17.88
CA THR A 186 -11.41 -12.95 16.87
C THR A 186 -11.25 -11.87 15.81
N ARG A 187 -9.99 -11.54 15.48
CA ARG A 187 -9.67 -10.63 14.38
C ARG A 187 -9.93 -11.31 13.05
N LEU A 188 -10.43 -10.55 12.08
CA LEU A 188 -10.76 -11.04 10.75
C LEU A 188 -9.92 -10.32 9.70
N ILE A 189 -9.25 -11.10 8.86
CA ILE A 189 -8.35 -10.63 7.81
C ILE A 189 -9.04 -10.91 6.48
N LEU A 190 -9.47 -9.85 5.80
CA LEU A 190 -10.10 -9.91 4.49
C LEU A 190 -9.02 -10.17 3.44
N ALA A 191 -9.21 -11.19 2.61
CA ALA A 191 -8.39 -11.43 1.44
C ALA A 191 -9.13 -11.10 0.14
N ARG A 192 -8.38 -10.48 -0.77
CA ARG A 192 -8.84 -10.01 -2.08
C ARG A 192 -7.71 -10.14 -3.11
N ALA A 193 -8.03 -10.33 -4.38
CA ALA A 193 -7.03 -10.20 -5.44
C ALA A 193 -6.55 -8.75 -5.55
N ASP A 194 -7.50 -7.83 -5.68
CA ASP A 194 -7.37 -6.38 -5.66
C ASP A 194 -8.62 -5.77 -5.01
N THR A 195 -8.62 -4.46 -4.77
CA THR A 195 -9.77 -3.80 -4.14
C THR A 195 -10.24 -2.64 -4.99
N VAL A 196 -11.55 -2.44 -5.01
CA VAL A 196 -12.22 -1.32 -5.67
C VAL A 196 -13.05 -0.51 -4.66
N PRO A 197 -13.51 0.70 -5.00
CA PRO A 197 -14.30 1.53 -4.08
C PRO A 197 -15.53 0.84 -3.47
N ASP A 198 -16.13 -0.10 -4.19
CA ASP A 198 -17.31 -0.84 -3.74
C ASP A 198 -17.02 -1.79 -2.56
N ASP A 199 -15.75 -2.21 -2.36
CA ASP A 199 -15.33 -3.09 -1.26
C ASP A 199 -15.30 -2.38 0.12
N ILE A 200 -15.64 -1.09 0.19
CA ILE A 200 -15.49 -0.27 1.40
C ILE A 200 -16.23 -0.86 2.61
N ARG A 201 -17.34 -1.56 2.39
CA ARG A 201 -18.14 -2.16 3.47
C ARG A 201 -17.39 -3.33 4.11
N GLU A 202 -16.86 -4.22 3.28
CA GLU A 202 -16.05 -5.36 3.68
C GLU A 202 -14.78 -4.92 4.38
N ILE A 203 -14.04 -3.98 3.79
CA ILE A 203 -12.79 -3.46 4.36
C ILE A 203 -13.05 -2.80 5.72
N ASN A 204 -14.14 -2.02 5.84
CA ASN A 204 -14.50 -1.39 7.09
C ASN A 204 -14.89 -2.41 8.18
N ALA A 205 -15.56 -3.51 7.80
CA ALA A 205 -15.99 -4.55 8.73
C ALA A 205 -14.85 -5.50 9.18
N ALA A 206 -13.81 -5.65 8.36
CA ALA A 206 -12.61 -6.44 8.67
C ALA A 206 -11.66 -5.73 9.64
N ASP A 207 -10.74 -6.46 10.28
CA ASP A 207 -9.67 -5.90 11.12
C ASP A 207 -8.37 -5.69 10.34
N GLY A 208 -8.12 -6.56 9.36
CA GLY A 208 -6.97 -6.46 8.47
C GLY A 208 -7.31 -6.80 7.02
N LEU A 209 -6.40 -6.44 6.12
CA LEU A 209 -6.53 -6.59 4.67
C LEU A 209 -5.26 -7.23 4.10
N LEU A 210 -5.44 -8.26 3.27
CA LEU A 210 -4.37 -8.91 2.53
C LEU A 210 -4.75 -8.93 1.05
N THR A 211 -3.90 -8.38 0.18
CA THR A 211 -4.15 -8.40 -1.27
C THR A 211 -3.06 -9.11 -2.06
N GLU A 212 -3.45 -9.77 -3.16
CA GLU A 212 -2.52 -10.32 -4.15
C GLU A 212 -1.77 -9.20 -4.87
N ARG A 213 -2.48 -8.14 -5.26
CA ARG A 213 -1.96 -7.03 -6.06
C ARG A 213 -2.05 -5.69 -5.33
N GLY A 214 -1.35 -4.71 -5.89
CA GLY A 214 -1.33 -3.33 -5.39
C GLY A 214 0.02 -2.93 -4.79
N GLY A 215 0.38 -1.66 -5.01
CA GLY A 215 1.52 -1.00 -4.39
C GLY A 215 1.19 -0.32 -3.05
N LEU A 216 2.16 0.45 -2.56
CA LEU A 216 2.04 1.35 -1.41
C LEU A 216 1.00 2.45 -1.62
N THR A 217 0.72 2.80 -2.88
CA THR A 217 -0.25 3.85 -3.27
C THR A 217 -1.55 3.28 -3.86
N SER A 218 -1.73 1.96 -3.81
CA SER A 218 -2.95 1.30 -4.29
C SER A 218 -4.19 1.68 -3.49
N HIS A 219 -5.37 1.46 -4.07
CA HIS A 219 -6.65 1.64 -3.37
C HIS A 219 -6.66 0.91 -2.01
N ALA A 220 -6.22 -0.35 -1.98
CA ALA A 220 -6.13 -1.16 -0.76
C ALA A 220 -5.28 -0.46 0.30
N ALA A 221 -4.12 0.05 -0.11
CA ALA A 221 -3.18 0.69 0.80
C ALA A 221 -3.73 1.99 1.39
N VAL A 222 -4.28 2.87 0.54
CA VAL A 222 -4.83 4.16 0.95
C VAL A 222 -6.04 3.98 1.87
N VAL A 223 -6.96 3.07 1.55
CA VAL A 223 -8.16 2.83 2.35
C VAL A 223 -7.81 2.17 3.69
N ALA A 224 -6.94 1.16 3.69
CA ALA A 224 -6.52 0.50 4.92
C ALA A 224 -5.84 1.48 5.88
N HIS A 225 -4.97 2.36 5.36
CA HIS A 225 -4.33 3.41 6.14
C HIS A 225 -5.36 4.35 6.78
N ARG A 226 -6.31 4.88 5.99
CA ARG A 226 -7.34 5.81 6.49
C ARG A 226 -8.28 5.18 7.52
N LEU A 227 -8.57 3.89 7.38
CA LEU A 227 -9.44 3.16 8.30
C LEU A 227 -8.71 2.52 9.47
N GLY A 228 -7.38 2.72 9.59
CA GLY A 228 -6.56 2.16 10.67
C GLY A 228 -6.53 0.63 10.69
N LYS A 229 -6.58 -0.01 9.51
CA LYS A 229 -6.55 -1.47 9.37
C LYS A 229 -5.10 -1.98 9.27
N THR A 230 -4.85 -3.19 9.75
CA THR A 230 -3.56 -3.85 9.45
C THR A 230 -3.58 -4.32 8.00
N CYS A 231 -2.61 -3.91 7.18
CA CYS A 231 -2.64 -4.22 5.75
C CYS A 231 -1.28 -4.64 5.20
N VAL A 232 -1.31 -5.73 4.43
CA VAL A 232 -0.24 -6.17 3.54
C VAL A 232 -0.81 -6.18 2.13
N ALA A 233 -0.27 -5.33 1.25
CA ALA A 233 -0.69 -5.24 -0.14
C ALA A 233 0.30 -5.95 -1.07
N GLY A 234 -0.13 -6.38 -2.25
CA GLY A 234 0.79 -6.84 -3.29
C GLY A 234 1.62 -8.07 -2.91
N CYS A 235 1.02 -9.04 -2.21
CA CYS A 235 1.70 -10.29 -1.89
C CYS A 235 1.85 -11.14 -3.16
N ALA A 236 2.95 -10.95 -3.91
CA ALA A 236 3.12 -11.49 -5.28
C ALA A 236 2.93 -13.03 -5.42
N ASN A 237 3.20 -13.78 -4.36
CA ASN A 237 3.06 -15.24 -4.34
C ASN A 237 1.68 -15.72 -3.88
N LEU A 238 0.75 -14.82 -3.58
CA LEU A 238 -0.64 -15.13 -3.26
C LEU A 238 -1.45 -15.20 -4.56
N VAL A 239 -2.29 -16.22 -4.70
CA VAL A 239 -3.39 -16.23 -5.66
C VAL A 239 -4.70 -16.26 -4.89
N CYS A 240 -5.46 -15.17 -4.96
CA CYS A 240 -6.74 -15.06 -4.26
C CYS A 240 -7.91 -15.43 -5.19
N ASN A 241 -8.78 -16.31 -4.71
CA ASN A 241 -10.02 -16.65 -5.38
C ASN A 241 -11.19 -16.46 -4.41
N GLU A 242 -11.86 -15.31 -4.50
CA GLU A 242 -12.98 -14.99 -3.61
C GLU A 242 -14.19 -15.91 -3.83
N ARG A 243 -14.39 -16.39 -5.07
CA ARG A 243 -15.51 -17.28 -5.41
C ARG A 243 -15.40 -18.62 -4.70
N ASP A 244 -14.21 -19.21 -4.75
CA ASP A 244 -13.91 -20.49 -4.10
C ASP A 244 -13.48 -20.33 -2.64
N LYS A 245 -13.32 -19.07 -2.18
CA LYS A 245 -12.91 -18.70 -0.82
C LYS A 245 -11.58 -19.33 -0.43
N THR A 246 -10.62 -19.23 -1.34
CA THR A 246 -9.26 -19.79 -1.16
C THR A 246 -8.17 -18.78 -1.48
N CYS A 247 -7.08 -18.86 -0.74
CA CYS A 247 -5.83 -18.17 -0.98
C CYS A 247 -4.74 -19.21 -1.18
N THR A 248 -4.16 -19.26 -2.37
CA THR A 248 -3.09 -20.20 -2.69
C THR A 248 -1.74 -19.51 -2.58
N PHE A 249 -0.87 -20.05 -1.75
CA PHE A 249 0.55 -19.69 -1.65
C PHE A 249 1.39 -20.87 -2.17
N PRO A 250 2.68 -20.67 -2.51
CA PRO A 250 3.53 -21.76 -3.01
C PRO A 250 3.64 -22.92 -2.02
N ALA A 251 3.60 -22.62 -0.72
CA ALA A 251 3.76 -23.59 0.36
C ALA A 251 2.44 -24.15 0.91
N ALA A 252 1.29 -23.51 0.66
CA ALA A 252 0.01 -23.91 1.25
C ALA A 252 -1.21 -23.31 0.55
N VAL A 253 -2.35 -24.00 0.64
CA VAL A 253 -3.67 -23.45 0.31
C VAL A 253 -4.40 -23.13 1.60
N MET A 254 -4.82 -21.88 1.76
CA MET A 254 -5.60 -21.38 2.88
C MET A 254 -7.07 -21.24 2.45
N ARG A 255 -8.00 -21.55 3.35
CA ARG A 255 -9.45 -21.48 3.13
C ARG A 255 -10.11 -20.49 4.09
N SER A 256 -11.35 -20.11 3.77
CA SER A 256 -12.18 -19.32 4.69
C SER A 256 -12.18 -19.91 6.11
N GLY A 257 -11.95 -19.05 7.09
CA GLY A 257 -11.88 -19.39 8.51
C GLY A 257 -10.52 -19.87 8.99
N ASP A 258 -9.57 -20.17 8.09
CA ASP A 258 -8.25 -20.65 8.50
C ASP A 258 -7.48 -19.56 9.27
N PRO A 259 -6.73 -19.95 10.31
CA PRO A 259 -5.93 -19.01 11.08
C PRO A 259 -4.75 -18.50 10.25
N ILE A 260 -4.59 -17.18 10.21
CA ILE A 260 -3.53 -16.49 9.47
C ILE A 260 -2.99 -15.33 10.30
N SER A 261 -1.72 -15.00 10.10
CA SER A 261 -1.08 -13.86 10.75
C SER A 261 -0.38 -12.99 9.71
N ILE A 262 -0.50 -11.68 9.84
CA ILE A 262 0.11 -10.69 8.94
C ILE A 262 0.84 -9.61 9.75
N ASP A 263 1.95 -9.09 9.23
CA ASP A 263 2.60 -7.89 9.76
C ASP A 263 2.44 -6.73 8.77
N GLY A 264 1.66 -5.73 9.16
CA GLY A 264 1.40 -4.55 8.32
C GLY A 264 2.56 -3.55 8.20
N GLN A 265 3.65 -3.72 8.95
CA GLN A 265 4.87 -2.91 8.78
C GLN A 265 5.89 -3.63 7.91
N GLU A 266 6.17 -4.88 8.26
CA GLU A 266 7.18 -5.68 7.56
C GLU A 266 6.65 -6.19 6.23
N GLY A 267 5.36 -6.54 6.13
CA GLY A 267 4.78 -7.17 4.94
C GLY A 267 4.75 -8.70 4.99
N SER A 268 5.16 -9.30 6.12
CA SER A 268 5.27 -10.75 6.29
C SER A 268 3.90 -11.41 6.51
N VAL A 269 3.67 -12.57 5.88
CA VAL A 269 2.43 -13.36 6.00
C VAL A 269 2.74 -14.77 6.48
N TYR A 270 2.09 -15.21 7.56
CA TYR A 270 2.32 -16.52 8.18
C TYR A 270 1.04 -17.34 8.32
N ARG A 271 1.19 -18.66 8.19
CA ARG A 271 0.14 -19.63 8.50
C ARG A 271 -0.07 -19.74 10.00
N GLY A 272 -1.33 -19.83 10.43
CA GLY A 272 -1.72 -20.05 11.82
C GLY A 272 -1.72 -18.77 12.66
N ILE A 273 -2.06 -18.92 13.95
CA ILE A 273 -2.00 -17.83 14.94
C ILE A 273 -0.58 -17.74 15.49
N LEU A 274 -0.03 -16.53 15.52
CA LEU A 274 1.25 -16.20 16.13
C LEU A 274 0.99 -15.33 17.37
N ARG A 275 1.92 -15.38 18.33
CA ARG A 275 1.84 -14.48 19.48
C ARG A 275 2.33 -13.11 19.06
N VAL A 276 1.72 -12.08 19.62
CA VAL A 276 2.09 -10.69 19.41
C VAL A 276 2.45 -10.03 20.73
N LYS A 277 3.39 -9.10 20.70
CA LYS A 277 3.82 -8.28 21.83
C LYS A 277 3.87 -6.81 21.42
N GLU A 278 3.80 -5.90 22.38
CA GLU A 278 4.14 -4.50 22.11
C GLU A 278 5.63 -4.40 21.77
N ALA A 279 5.95 -3.66 20.70
CA ALA A 279 7.30 -3.37 20.26
C ALA A 279 8.06 -2.49 21.25
#